data_AF-A0A6A5Z366-F1
#
_entry.id   AF-A0A6A5Z366-F1
#
_cell.length_a   1.000
_cell.length_b   1.000
_cell.length_c   1.000
_cell.angle_alpha   90.00
_cell.angle_beta   90.00
_cell.angle_gamma   90.00
#
_symmetry.space_group_name_H-M   'P 1'
#
loop_
_entity.id
_entity.type
_entity.pdbx_description
1 polymer ?
#
loop_
_entity_poly.entity_id
_entity_poly.type
_entity_poly.pdbx_seq_one_letter_code
_entity_poly.pdbx_strand_id
1 'polypeptide(L)'
;VACSKAHKAVTSACKSLISNISKSGGPRSICKLGCCISWSANATFQVRDLWSAADYCVSYCVDSKVSCEVWGVQLQGTAVDQCLSNRADGCT
;
A
#
# COMPACT_ATOMS: atom_id res chain seq x y z
N VAL A 1 -10.37 3.13 6.24
CA VAL A 1 -9.93 2.04 5.34
C VAL A 1 -11.14 1.38 4.72
N ALA A 2 -11.09 0.99 3.46
CA ALA A 2 -12.08 0.09 2.86
C ALA A 2 -11.40 -1.06 2.14
N CYS A 3 -12.00 -2.24 2.26
CA CYS A 3 -11.56 -3.44 1.57
C CYS A 3 -12.31 -3.58 0.24
N SER A 4 -11.58 -3.88 -0.83
CA SER A 4 -12.16 -4.13 -2.16
C SER A 4 -12.19 -5.62 -2.48
N LYS A 5 -13.21 -6.03 -3.26
CA LYS A 5 -13.28 -7.38 -3.83
C LYS A 5 -12.50 -7.51 -5.14
N ALA A 6 -12.14 -6.40 -5.78
CA ALA A 6 -11.38 -6.37 -7.02
C ALA A 6 -9.87 -6.26 -6.74
N HIS A 7 -9.04 -6.55 -7.74
CA HIS A 7 -7.59 -6.26 -7.75
C HIS A 7 -6.83 -6.78 -6.51
N LYS A 8 -7.26 -7.93 -5.98
CA LYS A 8 -6.65 -8.48 -4.77
C LYS A 8 -5.26 -9.07 -5.05
N ALA A 9 -4.30 -8.72 -4.21
CA ALA A 9 -2.99 -9.37 -4.15
C ALA A 9 -2.98 -10.46 -3.06
N VAL A 10 -2.10 -11.46 -3.20
CA VAL A 10 -1.96 -12.50 -2.17
C VAL A 10 -1.42 -11.88 -0.88
N THR A 11 -2.08 -12.13 0.25
CA THR A 11 -1.76 -11.47 1.52
C THR A 11 -0.34 -11.75 1.99
N SER A 12 0.19 -12.96 1.78
CA SER A 12 1.59 -13.28 2.11
C SER A 12 2.60 -12.51 1.26
N ALA A 13 2.30 -12.26 -0.02
CA ALA A 13 3.13 -11.42 -0.87
C ALA A 13 3.12 -9.96 -0.37
N CYS A 14 1.96 -9.45 0.03
CA CYS A 14 1.86 -8.11 0.63
C CYS A 14 2.61 -8.00 1.95
N LYS A 15 2.52 -8.99 2.85
CA LYS A 15 3.33 -9.03 4.07
C LYS A 15 4.82 -9.03 3.76
N SER A 16 5.26 -9.80 2.75
CA SER A 16 6.65 -9.81 2.30
C SER A 16 7.10 -8.45 1.75
N LEU A 17 6.26 -7.77 0.98
CA LEU A 17 6.50 -6.39 0.53
C LEU A 17 6.66 -5.46 1.73
N ILE A 18 5.70 -5.46 2.65
CA ILE A 18 5.67 -4.59 3.84
C ILE A 18 6.92 -4.78 4.71
N SER A 19 7.31 -6.02 5.00
CA SER A 19 8.52 -6.31 5.79
C SER A 19 9.83 -5.97 5.06
N ASN A 20 9.80 -5.85 3.73
CA ASN A 20 10.96 -5.53 2.90
C ASN A 20 10.80 -4.19 2.18
N ILE A 21 10.04 -3.26 2.76
CA ILE A 21 9.99 -1.87 2.34
C ILE A 21 11.42 -1.31 2.44
N SER A 22 12.16 -1.36 1.34
CA SER A 22 13.52 -0.88 1.21
C SER A 22 13.55 0.28 0.20
N LYS A 23 14.56 1.15 0.34
CA LYS A 23 14.66 2.54 -0.14
C LYS A 23 14.33 2.84 -1.62
N SER A 24 14.00 1.86 -2.44
CA SER A 24 13.65 2.03 -3.85
C SER A 24 12.15 1.85 -4.06
N GLY A 25 11.45 2.97 -4.20
CA GLY A 25 10.09 3.07 -4.70
C GLY A 25 10.02 4.00 -5.92
N GLY A 26 9.04 3.79 -6.80
CA GLY A 26 8.71 4.76 -7.84
C GLY A 26 8.04 6.01 -7.24
N PRO A 27 7.69 7.03 -8.06
CA PRO A 27 7.12 8.28 -7.55
C PRO A 27 5.73 8.12 -6.89
N ARG A 28 5.00 7.05 -7.23
CA ARG A 28 3.61 6.81 -6.79
C ARG A 28 3.33 5.38 -6.33
N SER A 29 4.32 4.47 -6.38
CA SER A 29 4.11 3.05 -6.04
C SER A 29 5.39 2.26 -5.75
N ILE A 30 5.27 1.18 -4.98
CA ILE A 30 6.28 0.14 -4.76
C ILE A 30 5.62 -1.23 -4.91
N CYS A 31 6.20 -2.10 -5.74
CA CYS A 31 5.65 -3.43 -5.99
C CYS A 31 6.67 -4.54 -5.73
N LYS A 32 6.20 -5.67 -5.19
CA LYS A 32 6.98 -6.89 -5.01
C LYS A 32 6.05 -8.09 -5.05
N LEU A 33 6.42 -9.13 -5.80
CA LEU A 33 5.72 -10.42 -5.84
C LEU A 33 4.21 -10.31 -6.14
N GLY A 34 3.80 -9.37 -7.00
CA GLY A 34 2.40 -9.16 -7.37
C GLY A 34 1.55 -8.44 -6.32
N CYS A 35 2.15 -7.92 -5.24
CA CYS A 35 1.54 -6.93 -4.38
C CYS A 35 2.20 -5.56 -4.61
N CYS A 36 1.40 -4.51 -4.52
CA CYS A 36 1.81 -3.14 -4.72
C CYS A 36 1.22 -2.26 -3.62
N ILE A 37 2.06 -1.39 -3.06
CA ILE A 37 1.65 -0.21 -2.32
C ILE A 37 1.66 0.96 -3.29
N SER A 38 0.58 1.71 -3.38
CA SER A 38 0.48 2.94 -4.18
C SER A 38 -0.16 4.05 -3.37
N TRP A 39 0.02 5.30 -3.76
CA TRP A 39 -0.58 6.43 -3.06
C TRP A 39 -1.27 7.40 -4.03
N SER A 40 -2.03 8.42 -3.59
CA SER A 40 -2.85 9.29 -4.46
C SER A 40 -2.25 10.66 -4.88
N ALA A 41 -1.18 11.16 -4.23
CA ALA A 41 -0.44 12.35 -4.71
C ALA A 41 1.10 12.21 -4.66
N ASN A 42 1.85 13.06 -5.38
CA ASN A 42 3.30 13.14 -5.17
C ASN A 42 3.56 13.58 -3.71
N ALA A 43 4.41 12.84 -3.00
CA ALA A 43 4.79 13.16 -1.63
C ALA A 43 6.29 12.89 -1.43
N THR A 44 6.95 13.73 -0.65
CA THR A 44 8.31 13.47 -0.17
C THR A 44 8.19 12.72 1.15
N PHE A 45 8.72 11.50 1.24
CA PHE A 45 8.61 10.72 2.47
C PHE A 45 9.73 9.68 2.57
N GLN A 46 9.90 9.11 3.76
CA GLN A 46 10.74 7.93 3.93
C GLN A 46 9.91 6.70 3.62
N VAL A 47 10.43 5.78 2.84
CA VAL A 47 9.71 4.57 2.39
C VAL A 47 9.05 3.79 3.57
N ARG A 48 9.63 3.87 4.78
CA ARG A 48 9.07 3.33 6.03
C ARG A 48 7.73 3.94 6.45
N ASP A 49 7.43 5.17 6.05
CA ASP A 49 6.19 5.88 6.37
C ASP A 49 4.96 5.17 5.74
N LEU A 50 5.17 4.39 4.68
CA LEU A 50 4.13 3.56 4.05
C LEU A 50 3.73 2.34 4.90
N TRP A 51 4.57 1.94 5.86
CA TRP A 51 4.43 0.68 6.58
C TRP A 51 3.12 0.63 7.38
N SER A 52 2.80 1.68 8.13
CA SER A 52 1.66 1.69 9.05
C SER A 52 0.33 1.50 8.33
N ALA A 53 0.10 2.24 7.23
CA ALA A 53 -1.13 2.11 6.46
C ALA A 53 -1.23 0.78 5.70
N ALA A 54 -0.11 0.24 5.19
CA ALA A 54 -0.09 -1.05 4.52
C ALA A 54 -0.30 -2.22 5.49
N ASP A 55 0.29 -2.17 6.68
CA ASP A 55 0.07 -3.16 7.74
C ASP A 55 -1.38 -3.11 8.27
N TYR A 56 -1.91 -1.90 8.48
CA TYR A 56 -3.30 -1.70 8.86
C TYR A 56 -4.28 -2.30 7.85
N CYS A 57 -4.00 -2.14 6.55
CA CYS A 57 -4.77 -2.77 5.48
C CYS A 57 -4.84 -4.29 5.61
N VAL A 58 -3.69 -4.95 5.78
CA VAL A 58 -3.60 -6.41 5.90
C VAL A 58 -4.29 -6.91 7.18
N SER A 59 -4.15 -6.16 8.26
CA SER A 59 -4.75 -6.50 9.56
C SER A 59 -6.26 -6.27 9.60
N TYR A 60 -6.77 -5.27 8.88
CA TYR A 60 -8.20 -4.95 8.83
C TYR A 60 -8.96 -5.81 7.79
N CYS A 61 -8.38 -6.01 6.61
CA CYS A 61 -8.98 -6.79 5.52
C CYS A 61 -8.53 -8.26 5.59
N VAL A 62 -8.89 -8.95 6.67
CA VAL A 62 -8.44 -10.31 6.98
C VAL A 62 -8.96 -11.34 5.96
N ASP A 63 -8.12 -11.67 4.98
CA ASP A 63 -8.40 -12.65 3.92
C ASP A 63 -7.07 -13.20 3.36
N SER A 64 -7.14 -14.31 2.62
CA SER A 64 -6.07 -14.91 1.82
C SER A 64 -5.53 -13.97 0.71
N LYS A 65 -6.37 -13.05 0.26
CA LYS A 65 -6.01 -12.00 -0.70
C LYS A 65 -6.56 -10.65 -0.24
N VAL A 66 -5.76 -9.59 -0.37
CA VAL A 66 -6.08 -8.24 0.10
C VAL A 66 -6.12 -7.25 -1.06
N SER A 67 -7.14 -6.40 -1.05
CA SER A 67 -7.14 -5.12 -1.74
C SER A 67 -7.78 -4.12 -0.79
N CYS A 68 -7.12 -2.99 -0.56
CA CYS A 68 -7.72 -1.93 0.25
C CYS A 68 -7.19 -0.55 -0.14
N GLU A 69 -7.89 0.45 0.40
CA GLU A 69 -7.51 1.85 0.39
C GLU A 69 -7.63 2.43 1.81
N VAL A 70 -6.61 3.18 2.21
CA VAL A 70 -6.54 3.90 3.49
C VAL A 70 -6.43 5.39 3.17
N TRP A 71 -7.47 6.15 3.51
CA TRP A 71 -7.52 7.60 3.26
C TRP A 71 -6.79 8.41 4.32
N GLY A 72 -6.30 9.59 3.92
CA GLY A 72 -5.75 10.59 4.84
C GLY A 72 -4.43 10.20 5.52
N VAL A 73 -3.66 9.31 4.89
CA VAL A 73 -2.31 8.93 5.32
C VAL A 73 -1.39 10.13 5.21
N GLN A 74 -0.70 10.48 6.29
CA GLN A 74 0.23 11.60 6.33
C GLN A 74 1.64 11.15 5.96
N LEU A 75 2.11 11.56 4.78
CA LEU A 75 3.47 11.34 4.30
C LEU A 75 4.23 12.68 4.37
N GLN A 76 4.98 12.88 5.46
CA GLN A 76 5.70 14.14 5.80
C GLN A 76 4.90 15.43 5.53
N GLY A 77 3.66 15.49 6.05
CA GLY A 77 2.81 16.67 5.94
C GLY A 77 2.00 16.75 4.64
N THR A 78 2.11 15.76 3.75
CA THR A 78 1.19 15.59 2.62
C THR A 78 0.17 14.51 2.96
N ALA A 79 -1.12 14.88 2.94
CA ALA A 79 -2.20 13.92 3.03
C ALA A 79 -2.35 13.20 1.69
N VAL A 80 -2.29 11.86 1.73
CA VAL A 80 -2.53 11.00 0.57
C VAL A 80 -3.48 9.87 0.95
N ASP A 81 -4.05 9.24 -0.04
CA ASP A 81 -4.66 7.92 0.11
C ASP A 81 -3.60 6.89 -0.23
N GLN A 82 -3.54 5.80 0.53
CA GLN A 82 -2.62 4.71 0.31
C GLN A 82 -3.37 3.42 0.03
N CYS A 83 -3.04 2.77 -1.08
CA CYS A 83 -3.67 1.54 -1.53
C CYS A 83 -2.71 0.38 -1.45
N LEU A 84 -3.24 -0.79 -1.11
CA LEU A 84 -2.55 -2.07 -1.19
C LEU A 84 -3.35 -2.98 -2.10
N SER A 85 -2.77 -3.43 -3.21
CA SER A 85 -3.49 -4.25 -4.21
C SER A 85 -2.51 -4.98 -5.12
N ASN A 86 -2.99 -5.65 -6.17
CA ASN A 86 -2.13 -6.20 -7.23
C ASN A 86 -1.79 -5.18 -8.35
N ARG A 87 -2.11 -3.89 -8.14
CA ARG A 87 -1.92 -2.81 -9.10
C ARG A 87 -1.00 -1.72 -8.56
N ALA A 88 -0.09 -1.25 -9.42
CA ALA A 88 0.82 -0.14 -9.12
C ALA A 88 0.07 1.21 -9.08
N ASP A 89 -1.07 1.31 -9.74
CA ASP A 89 -1.91 2.50 -9.87
C ASP A 89 -3.22 2.36 -9.06
N GLY A 90 -3.18 1.62 -7.94
CA GLY A 90 -4.38 1.31 -7.16
C GLY A 90 -5.09 2.53 -6.55
N CYS A 91 -4.34 3.61 -6.32
CA CYS A 91 -4.81 4.88 -5.75
C CYS A 91 -4.84 6.02 -6.78
N THR A 92 -4.95 5.70 -8.08
CA THR A 92 -5.01 6.68 -9.18
C THR A 92 -6.36 6.67 -9.86
#